data_AF-A0A355IS32-F1
#
_entry.id   AF-A0A355IS32-F1
#
_cell.length_a   1.000
_cell.length_b   1.000
_cell.length_c   1.000
_cell.angle_alpha   90.00
_cell.angle_beta   90.00
_cell.angle_gamma   90.00
#
_symmetry.space_group_name_H-M   'P 1'
#
loop_
_entity.id
_entity.type
_entity.pdbx_description
1 polymer ?
#
loop_
_entity_poly.entity_id
_entity_poly.type
_entity_poly.pdbx_seq_one_letter_code
_entity_poly.pdbx_strand_id
1 'polypeptide(L)' 'MEGLHSPFGQIYQVIQATHWPLKKVLWKVNFPTLMMMAADAPRYVQGEKPVFIQIENEEQLAAALEKKLEKK' A
#
# COMPACT_ATOMS: atom_id res chain seq x y z
N MET A 1 -3.10 -8.41 11.17
CA MET A 1 -3.02 -7.05 10.59
C MET A 1 -3.59 -6.11 11.63
N GLU A 2 -2.74 -5.41 12.38
CA GLU A 2 -3.21 -4.29 13.19
C GLU A 2 -3.64 -3.21 12.19
N GLY A 3 -4.95 -3.00 12.05
CA GLY A 3 -5.45 -1.87 11.27
C GLY A 3 -4.98 -0.57 11.93
N LEU A 4 -4.87 0.52 11.16
CA LEU A 4 -4.66 1.83 11.77
C LEU A 4 -5.90 2.19 12.61
N HIS A 5 -5.83 1.89 13.91
CA HIS A 5 -6.91 2.15 14.88
C HIS A 5 -7.03 3.64 15.24
N SER A 6 -6.09 4.46 14.76
CA SER A 6 -6.14 5.91 14.94
C SER A 6 -6.92 6.59 13.81
N PRO A 7 -7.85 7.52 14.13
CA PRO A 7 -8.51 8.36 13.14
C PRO A 7 -7.53 9.10 12.23
N PHE A 8 -6.38 9.55 12.78
CA PHE A 8 -5.34 10.22 11.99
C PHE A 8 -4.64 9.29 11.02
N GLY A 9 -4.43 8.02 11.41
CA GLY A 9 -3.86 7.00 10.53
C GLY A 9 -4.73 6.74 9.31
N GLN A 10 -6.05 6.68 9.53
CA GLN A 10 -7.03 6.51 8.46
C GLN A 10 -7.09 7.74 7.55
N ILE A 11 -7.06 8.96 8.11
CA ILE A 11 -6.98 10.22 7.35
C ILE A 11 -5.74 10.25 6.46
N TYR A 12 -4.59 9.80 6.97
CA TYR A 12 -3.34 9.81 6.23
C TYR A 12 -3.36 8.85 5.04
N GLN A 13 -4.00 7.68 5.17
CA GLN A 13 -4.22 6.77 4.05
C GLN A 13 -5.08 7.39 2.95
N VAL A 14 -6.15 8.10 3.32
CA VAL A 14 -7.01 8.80 2.35
C VAL A 14 -6.21 9.86 1.58
N ILE A 15 -5.35 10.62 2.27
CA ILE A 15 -4.51 11.64 1.64
C ILE A 15 -3.53 11.00 0.65
N GLN A 16 -2.86 9.91 1.02
CA GLN A 16 -1.93 9.23 0.13
C GLN A 16 -2.62 8.62 -1.09
N ALA A 17 -3.82 8.07 -0.93
CA ALA A 17 -4.57 7.48 -2.04
C ALA A 17 -5.15 8.54 -3.00
N THR A 18 -5.69 9.63 -2.46
CA THR A 18 -6.42 10.62 -3.26
C THR A 18 -5.58 11.84 -3.67
N HIS A 19 -4.38 11.98 -3.12
CA HIS A 19 -3.50 13.15 -3.30
C HIS A 19 -4.18 14.49 -2.95
N TRP A 20 -5.16 14.46 -2.05
CA TRP A 20 -5.83 15.67 -1.58
C TRP A 20 -5.03 16.39 -0.50
N PRO A 21 -5.10 17.74 -0.44
CA PRO A 21 -4.46 18.48 0.64
C PRO A 21 -5.14 18.19 1.99
N LEU A 22 -4.36 18.03 3.05
CA LEU A 22 -4.82 17.74 4.42
C LEU A 22 -5.96 18.67 4.88
N LYS A 23 -5.85 19.97 4.56
CA LYS A 23 -6.88 20.97 4.91
C LYS A 23 -8.25 20.64 4.31
N LYS A 24 -8.29 20.06 3.10
CA LYS A 24 -9.56 19.65 2.48
C LYS A 24 -10.14 18.45 3.22
N VAL A 25 -9.32 17.46 3.54
CA VAL A 25 -9.78 16.23 4.22
C VAL A 25 -10.29 16.52 5.63
N LEU A 26 -9.62 17.41 6.39
CA LEU A 26 -10.02 17.75 7.76
C LEU A 26 -11.24 18.66 7.85
N TRP A 27 -11.38 19.62 6.93
CA TRP A 27 -12.35 20.72 7.06
C TRP A 27 -13.45 20.73 6.00
N LYS A 28 -13.32 19.95 4.92
CA LYS A 28 -14.29 19.95 3.81
C LYS A 28 -14.90 18.58 3.53
N VAL A 29 -14.47 17.52 4.21
CA VAL A 29 -15.03 16.18 4.04
C VAL A 29 -15.55 15.72 5.40
N ASN A 30 -16.76 15.19 5.43
CA ASN A 30 -17.32 14.64 6.66
C ASN A 30 -16.65 13.28 6.98
N PHE A 31 -16.52 12.98 8.27
CA PHE A 31 -15.86 11.75 8.71
C PHE A 31 -16.56 10.45 8.24
N PRO A 32 -17.91 10.33 8.26
CA PRO A 32 -18.60 9.16 7.70
C PRO A 32 -18.28 8.85 6.24
N THR A 33 -18.15 9.88 5.40
CA THR A 33 -17.75 9.74 3.99
C THR A 33 -16.31 9.25 3.90
N LEU A 34 -15.40 9.72 4.75
CA LEU A 34 -14.03 9.18 4.80
C LEU A 34 -14.02 7.70 5.16
N MET A 35 -14.85 7.26 6.11
CA MET A 35 -14.98 5.83 6.45
C MET A 35 -15.56 5.02 5.29
N MET A 36 -16.58 5.54 4.60
CA MET A 36 -17.18 4.89 3.43
C MET A 36 -16.17 4.76 2.29
N MET A 37 -15.38 5.81 2.02
CA MET A 37 -14.28 5.77 1.05
C MET A 37 -13.21 4.76 1.44
N ALA A 38 -12.85 4.69 2.73
CA ALA A 38 -11.87 3.72 3.23
C ALA A 38 -12.37 2.28 3.13
N ALA A 39 -13.68 2.04 3.27
CA ALA A 39 -14.29 0.73 3.11
C ALA A 39 -14.35 0.25 1.65
N ASP A 40 -14.50 1.19 0.71
CA ASP A 40 -14.53 0.94 -0.74
C ASP A 40 -13.13 0.78 -1.35
N ALA A 41 -12.12 1.43 -0.74
CA ALA A 41 -10.75 1.34 -1.22
C ALA A 41 -10.30 -0.12 -1.38
N PRO A 42 -9.63 -0.47 -2.49
CA PRO A 42 -9.15 -1.83 -2.71
C PRO A 42 -8.28 -2.21 -1.53
N ARG A 43 -8.78 -3.15 -0.71
CA ARG A 43 -8.00 -3.69 0.41
C ARG A 43 -6.72 -4.20 -0.21
N TYR A 44 -5.57 -3.71 0.26
CA TYR A 44 -4.28 -4.28 -0.09
C TYR A 44 -4.36 -5.77 0.24
N VAL A 45 -4.64 -6.60 -0.77
CA VAL A 45 -4.36 -8.02 -0.72
C VAL A 45 -2.89 -8.09 -0.35
N GLN A 46 -2.55 -8.89 0.66
CA GLN A 46 -1.16 -9.17 1.00
C GLN A 46 -0.53 -9.89 -0.20
N GLY A 47 -0.18 -9.15 -1.24
CA GLY A 47 0.81 -9.58 -2.19
C GLY A 47 2.10 -9.75 -1.42
N GLU A 48 2.86 -10.80 -1.75
CA GLU A 48 4.19 -11.02 -1.20
C GLU A 48 4.95 -9.69 -1.22
N LYS A 49 5.49 -9.28 -0.05
CA LYS A 49 6.26 -8.04 0.06
C LYS A 49 7.33 -8.04 -1.05
N PRO A 50 7.49 -6.95 -1.81
CA PRO A 50 8.51 -6.90 -2.84
C PRO A 50 9.88 -7.10 -2.17
N VAL A 51 10.50 -8.25 -2.45
CA VAL A 51 11.87 -8.54 -2.03
C VAL A 51 12.79 -7.84 -3.02
N PHE A 52 13.42 -6.77 -2.57
CA PHE A 52 14.46 -6.09 -3.36
C PHE A 52 15.71 -6.97 -3.32
N ILE A 53 16.03 -7.61 -4.44
CA ILE A 53 17.26 -8.40 -4.61
C ILE A 53 18.33 -7.44 -5.12
N GLN A 54 19.40 -7.24 -4.36
CA GLN A 54 20.60 -6.57 -4.84
C GLN A 54 21.40 -7.59 -5.65
N ILE A 55 21.61 -7.31 -6.92
CA ILE A 55 22.29 -8.19 -7.86
C ILE A 55 23.56 -7.47 -8.28
N GLU A 56 24.70 -8.04 -7.93
CA GLU A 56 26.01 -7.45 -8.24
C GLU A 56 26.64 -8.10 -9.49
N ASN A 57 26.21 -9.31 -9.87
CA ASN A 57 26.77 -10.09 -10.99
C ASN A 57 25.67 -10.73 -11.86
N GLU A 58 25.93 -10.93 -13.16
CA GLU A 58 24.98 -11.53 -14.11
C GLU A 58 24.55 -12.97 -13.72
N GLU A 59 25.45 -13.73 -13.09
CA GLU A 59 25.15 -15.09 -12.60
C GLU A 59 24.06 -15.09 -11.51
N GLN A 60 24.04 -14.07 -10.66
CA GLN A 60 23.02 -13.92 -9.61
C GLN A 60 21.65 -13.56 -10.19
N LEU A 61 21.61 -12.86 -11.34
CA LEU A 61 20.38 -12.55 -12.06
C LEU A 61 19.76 -13.82 -12.67
N ALA A 62 20.58 -14.65 -13.31
CA ALA A 62 20.13 -15.91 -13.92
C ALA A 62 19.55 -16.85 -12.87
N ALA A 63 20.25 -17.04 -11.75
CA ALA A 63 19.78 -17.90 -10.65
C ALA A 63 18.48 -17.39 -10.02
N ALA A 64 18.30 -16.07 -9.89
CA ALA A 64 17.07 -15.48 -9.35
C ALA A 64 15.86 -15.64 -10.29
N LEU A 65 16.09 -15.64 -11.62
CA LEU A 65 15.07 -15.85 -12.63
C LEU A 65 14.61 -17.30 -12.71
N GLU A 66 15.55 -18.25 -12.68
CA GLU A 66 15.23 -19.69 -12.63
C GLU A 66 14.40 -20.03 -11.39
N LYS A 67 14.81 -19.53 -10.22
CA LYS A 67 14.06 -19.70 -8.96
C LYS A 67 12.65 -19.10 -8.99
N LYS A 68 12.42 -18.05 -9.79
CA LYS A 68 11.09 -17.46 -9.99
C LYS A 68 10.23 -18.27 -10.98
N LEU A 69 10.83 -18.95 -11.95
CA LEU A 69 10.14 -19.80 -12.91
C LEU A 69 9.68 -21.13 -12.28
N GLU A 70 10.46 -21.72 -11.37
CA GLU A 70 10.09 -22.96 -10.66
C GLU A 70 8.99 -22.77 -9.61
N LYS A 71 8.82 -21.55 -9.09
CA LYS A 71 7.86 -21.25 -8.02
C LYS A 71 6.46 -20.87 -8.54
N LYS A 72 6.23 -20.92 -9.86
CA LYS A 72 4.97 -20.56 -10.52
C LYS A 72 4.24 -21.82 -11.00
#